data_AF-A0A929CGL5-F1
#
_entry.id   AF-A0A929CGL5-F1
#
_cell.length_a   1.000
_cell.length_b   1.000
_cell.length_c   1.000
_cell.angle_alpha   90.00
_cell.angle_beta   90.00
_cell.angle_gamma   90.00
#
_symmetry.space_group_name_H-M   'P 1'
#
loop_
_entity.id
_entity.type
_entity.pdbx_description
1 polymer ?
#
loop_
_entity_poly.entity_id
_entity_poly.type
_entity_poly.pdbx_seq_one_letter_code
_entity_poly.pdbx_strand_id
1 'polypeptide(L)' 'GHLHILNSEFGAILKPGGVMTLTSALPEENDQPDLKLLPRLSLEFDRRSYGLLKAFIRRINSF' A
#
# COMPACT_ATOMS: atom_id res chain seq x y z
N GLY A 1 -1.50 5.68 13.82
CA GLY A 1 -0.65 4.64 13.21
C GLY A 1 -0.36 5.00 11.76
N HIS A 2 0.72 4.46 11.17
CA HIS A 2 1.18 4.83 9.82
C HIS A 2 0.09 4.68 8.73
N LEU A 3 -0.80 3.69 8.83
CA LEU A 3 -1.92 3.52 7.90
C LEU A 3 -2.88 4.72 7.86
N HIS A 4 -3.16 5.34 9.02
CA HIS A 4 -4.06 6.50 9.08
C HIS A 4 -3.42 7.73 8.42
N ILE A 5 -2.11 7.93 8.65
CA ILE A 5 -1.32 9.00 8.01
C ILE A 5 -1.34 8.83 6.49
N LEU A 6 -1.05 7.61 6.01
CA LEU A 6 -1.05 7.31 4.58
C LEU A 6 -2.44 7.50 3.94
N ASN A 7 -3.52 7.09 4.60
CA ASN A 7 -4.88 7.33 4.09
C ASN A 7 -5.20 8.83 4.02
N SER A 8 -4.82 9.61 5.03
CA SER A 8 -5.05 11.06 5.05
C SER A 8 -4.24 11.79 3.97
N GLU A 9 -2.97 11.41 3.76
CA GLU A 9 -2.07 12.09 2.82
C GLU A 9 -2.29 11.63 1.37
N PHE A 10 -2.66 10.37 1.14
CA PHE A 10 -2.68 9.74 -0.19
C PHE A 10 -4.03 9.17 -0.61
N GLY A 11 -5.15 9.48 0.08
CA GLY A 11 -6.47 8.97 -0.29
C GLY A 11 -6.87 9.22 -1.76
N ALA A 12 -6.35 10.27 -2.38
CA ALA A 12 -6.58 10.59 -3.80
C ALA A 12 -5.96 9.58 -4.79
N ILE A 13 -5.07 8.69 -4.34
CA ILE A 13 -4.51 7.63 -5.18
C ILE A 13 -5.49 6.47 -5.39
N LEU A 14 -6.44 6.32 -4.47
CA LEU A 14 -7.41 5.24 -4.48
C LEU A 14 -8.37 5.43 -5.65
N LYS A 15 -8.75 4.32 -6.29
CA LYS A 15 -9.89 4.32 -7.21
C LYS A 15 -11.16 4.74 -6.43
N PRO A 16 -12.22 5.22 -7.09
CA PRO A 16 -13.48 5.53 -6.40
C PRO A 16 -13.98 4.35 -5.55
N GLY A 17 -14.18 4.58 -4.26
CA GLY A 17 -14.57 3.55 -3.28
C GLY A 17 -13.48 2.54 -2.91
N GLY A 18 -12.26 2.70 -3.42
CA GLY A 18 -11.12 1.87 -3.07
C GLY A 18 -10.64 2.11 -1.64
N VAL A 19 -9.89 1.15 -1.13
CA VAL A 19 -9.37 1.16 0.24
C VAL A 19 -7.87 0.89 0.29
N MET A 20 -7.25 1.31 1.40
CA MET A 20 -5.89 0.96 1.76
C MET A 20 -5.93 0.18 3.08
N THR A 21 -5.38 -1.03 3.10
CA THR A 21 -5.49 -1.95 4.24
C THR A 21 -4.18 -2.66 4.51
N LEU A 22 -3.94 -2.98 5.79
CA LEU A 22 -2.88 -3.90 6.16
C LEU A 22 -3.39 -5.33 6.01
N THR A 23 -2.58 -6.19 5.41
CA THR A 23 -2.91 -7.59 5.17
C THR A 23 -1.72 -8.50 5.50
N SER A 24 -1.98 -9.79 5.56
CA SER A 24 -0.94 -10.82 5.51
C SER A 24 -0.44 -11.01 4.08
N ALA A 25 0.57 -11.88 3.93
CA ALA A 25 0.96 -12.44 2.63
C ALA A 25 -0.26 -12.94 1.86
N LEU A 26 -0.33 -12.61 0.58
CA LEU A 26 -1.25 -13.23 -0.35
C LEU A 26 -0.79 -14.67 -0.65
N PRO A 27 -1.71 -15.59 -1.00
CA PRO A 27 -1.36 -16.97 -1.34
C PRO A 27 -0.30 -17.08 -2.45
N GLU A 28 -0.28 -16.12 -3.38
CA GLU A 28 0.66 -16.04 -4.50
C GLU A 28 2.09 -15.68 -4.07
N GLU A 29 2.29 -15.16 -2.86
CA GLU A 29 3.61 -14.79 -2.29
C GLU A 29 4.25 -15.93 -1.48
N ASN A 30 3.67 -17.14 -1.50
CA ASN A 30 4.11 -18.26 -0.67
C ASN A 30 5.49 -18.83 -1.05
N ASP A 31 5.98 -18.53 -2.24
CA ASP A 31 7.29 -18.94 -2.76
C ASP A 31 8.47 -18.19 -2.08
N GLN A 32 8.17 -17.15 -1.30
CA GLN A 32 9.16 -16.37 -0.54
C GLN A 32 8.97 -16.56 0.97
N PRO A 33 9.42 -17.69 1.55
CA PRO A 33 9.16 -18.04 2.95
C PRO A 33 9.71 -17.00 3.93
N ASP A 34 10.86 -16.40 3.64
CA ASP A 34 11.50 -15.39 4.48
C ASP A 34 10.67 -14.09 4.59
N LEU A 35 9.87 -13.77 3.56
CA LEU A 35 9.02 -12.58 3.52
C LEU A 35 7.62 -12.84 4.05
N LYS A 36 7.25 -14.10 4.28
CA LYS A 36 5.88 -14.50 4.67
C LYS A 36 5.41 -13.84 5.96
N LEU A 37 6.32 -13.58 6.89
CA LEU A 37 6.02 -12.98 8.21
C LEU A 37 5.89 -11.45 8.16
N LEU A 38 6.29 -10.79 7.06
CA LEU A 38 6.25 -9.34 6.97
C LEU A 38 4.81 -8.83 6.70
N PRO A 39 4.40 -7.69 7.26
CA PRO A 39 3.10 -7.10 6.95
C PRO A 39 3.04 -6.59 5.51
N ARG A 40 1.88 -6.71 4.87
CA ARG A 40 1.60 -6.13 3.54
C ARG A 40 0.73 -4.90 3.67
N LEU A 41 0.92 -3.96 2.75
CA LEU A 41 0.02 -2.85 2.54
C LEU A 41 -0.65 -3.04 1.18
N SER A 42 -1.94 -3.35 1.18
CA SER A 42 -2.76 -3.45 -0.03
C SER A 42 -3.33 -2.07 -0.38
N LEU A 43 -3.32 -1.75 -1.68
CA LEU A 43 -3.75 -0.45 -2.20
C LEU A 43 -4.59 -0.64 -3.46
N GLU A 44 -5.87 -0.26 -3.41
CA GLU A 44 -6.74 -0.29 -4.58
C GLU A 44 -6.66 1.02 -5.39
N PHE A 45 -5.55 1.22 -6.10
CA PHE A 45 -5.30 2.45 -6.86
C PHE A 45 -5.69 2.36 -8.35
N ASP A 46 -5.92 3.52 -8.97
CA ASP A 46 -5.98 3.64 -10.44
C ASP A 46 -4.59 4.04 -10.99
N ARG A 47 -4.22 3.44 -12.12
CA ARG A 47 -2.93 3.67 -12.82
C ARG A 47 -2.79 5.09 -13.38
N ARG A 48 -3.82 5.93 -13.33
CA ARG A 48 -3.77 7.33 -13.80
C ARG A 48 -2.81 8.23 -13.00
N SER A 49 -2.50 7.89 -11.74
CA SER A 49 -1.77 8.78 -10.82
C SER A 49 -0.33 8.32 -10.52
N TYR A 50 0.47 8.05 -11.55
CA TYR A 50 1.85 7.56 -11.41
C TYR A 50 2.77 8.47 -10.57
N GLY A 51 2.61 9.80 -10.65
CA GLY A 51 3.40 10.74 -9.83
C GLY A 51 3.10 10.60 -8.34
N LEU A 52 1.82 10.42 -8.00
CA LEU A 52 1.37 10.24 -6.63
C LEU A 52 1.82 8.88 -6.06
N LEU A 53 1.85 7.83 -6.88
CA LEU A 53 2.40 6.52 -6.49
C LEU A 53 3.87 6.60 -6.07
N LYS A 54 4.70 7.35 -6.80
CA LYS A 54 6.11 7.54 -6.42
C LYS A 54 6.24 8.28 -5.09
N ALA A 55 5.44 9.33 -4.87
CA ALA A 55 5.43 10.06 -3.61
C ALA A 55 4.96 9.17 -2.44
N PHE A 56 3.96 8.33 -2.67
CA PHE A 56 3.45 7.34 -1.71
C PHE A 56 4.53 6.35 -1.28
N ILE A 57 5.24 5.73 -2.24
CA ILE A 57 6.34 4.80 -1.94
C ILE A 57 7.45 5.49 -1.14
N ARG A 58 7.82 6.72 -1.51
CA ARG A 58 8.81 7.50 -0.74
C ARG A 58 8.35 7.79 0.69
N ARG A 59 7.05 8.06 0.88
CA ARG A 59 6.48 8.28 2.21
C ARG A 59 6.56 7.03 3.07
N ILE A 60 6.22 5.86 2.54
CA ILE A 60 6.32 4.58 3.26
C ILE A 60 7.76 4.36 3.74
N ASN A 61 8.74 4.56 2.86
CA ASN A 61 10.17 4.36 3.17
C ASN A 61 10.75 5.42 4.13
N SER A 62 9.96 6.43 4.53
CA SER A 62 10.38 7.46 5.49
C SER A 62 9.94 7.21 6.93
N PHE A 63 9.12 6.18 7.14
CA PHE A 63 8.78 5.69 8.48
C PHE A 63 9.89 4.80 9.01
#